data_AF-A0A537X095-F1
#
_entry.id   AF-A0A537X095-F1
#
_cell.length_a   1.000
_cell.length_b   1.000
_cell.length_c   1.000
_cell.angle_alpha   90.00
_cell.angle_beta   90.00
_cell.angle_gamma   90.00
#
_symmetry.space_group_name_H-M   'P 1'
#
loop_
_entity.id
_entity.type
_entity.pdbx_description
1 polymer ?
#
loop_
_entity_poly.entity_id
_entity_poly.type
_entity_poly.pdbx_seq_one_letter_code
_entity_poly.pdbx_strand_id
1 'polypeptide(L)'
;MHFIGRRRRAMRRRDLLIIATGGLALGFRPYSSLSQPFRVWKMGFLAHGNEIFYQPLFDRLKELGYEEGRNLIVERRYAEGHADRFQQLAKELVQQNVDIIIVVTTPAALAAKNATTTIPIVFPNAINPVETGVVASLGHPGCNVTGGAIPTAELSAKRLELLKQMMPDLSQGIVLWNEANPSVSLGWRDTQNAGRALRIVLDPQRVREPADFGPAFAMLAQKRPQVIIVFQDALTLQHRDEIIDF
;
A
#
# COMPACT_ATOMS: atom_id res chain seq x y z
N MET A 1 -75.05 -50.45 -23.92
CA MET A 1 -74.57 -51.59 -23.12
C MET A 1 -73.36 -52.18 -23.84
N HIS A 2 -72.22 -52.29 -23.14
CA HIS A 2 -70.99 -53.00 -23.50
C HIS A 2 -70.04 -52.44 -24.60
N PHE A 3 -68.76 -52.75 -24.36
CA PHE A 3 -67.51 -52.06 -24.71
C PHE A 3 -66.60 -53.04 -25.49
N ILE A 4 -65.53 -52.52 -26.10
CA ILE A 4 -64.28 -53.22 -26.57
C ILE A 4 -64.38 -53.91 -27.94
N GLY A 5 -63.47 -53.76 -28.91
CA GLY A 5 -62.22 -53.01 -28.99
C GLY A 5 -61.35 -53.45 -30.20
N ARG A 6 -60.41 -52.56 -30.58
CA ARG A 6 -59.14 -52.76 -31.32
C ARG A 6 -59.13 -53.46 -32.70
N ARG A 7 -58.54 -52.77 -33.69
CA ARG A 7 -57.11 -52.92 -34.07
C ARG A 7 -56.63 -51.80 -35.01
N ARG A 8 -55.58 -51.09 -34.59
CA ARG A 8 -54.73 -50.23 -35.42
C ARG A 8 -53.83 -51.08 -36.31
N ARG A 9 -53.58 -50.65 -37.55
CA ARG A 9 -52.41 -51.04 -38.36
C ARG A 9 -51.66 -49.78 -38.79
N ALA A 10 -50.34 -49.85 -38.66
CA ALA A 10 -49.37 -48.76 -38.67
C ALA A 10 -49.02 -48.23 -40.08
N MET A 11 -48.65 -46.94 -40.17
CA MET A 11 -47.99 -46.34 -41.34
C MET A 11 -46.47 -46.27 -41.15
N ARG A 12 -45.74 -46.43 -42.26
CA ARG A 12 -44.29 -46.69 -42.35
C ARG A 12 -43.48 -45.40 -42.53
N ARG A 13 -42.20 -45.47 -42.12
CA ARG A 13 -41.19 -44.41 -41.95
C ARG A 13 -40.66 -43.72 -43.22
N ARG A 14 -41.50 -43.31 -44.20
CA ARG A 14 -40.98 -42.71 -45.47
C ARG A 14 -41.49 -41.32 -45.87
N ASP A 15 -42.34 -40.67 -45.07
CA ASP A 15 -43.06 -39.47 -45.56
C ASP A 15 -42.67 -38.11 -44.96
N LEU A 16 -41.47 -37.92 -44.39
CA LEU A 16 -41.07 -36.58 -43.90
C LEU A 16 -39.60 -36.22 -44.19
N LEU A 17 -39.26 -36.17 -45.48
CA LEU A 17 -38.25 -35.28 -46.03
C LEU A 17 -38.86 -34.59 -47.25
N ILE A 18 -38.56 -33.29 -47.41
CA ILE A 18 -39.04 -32.31 -48.41
C ILE A 18 -40.13 -31.37 -47.87
N ILE A 19 -39.70 -30.34 -47.11
CA ILE A 19 -40.14 -28.94 -47.30
C ILE A 19 -38.94 -28.02 -46.99
N ALA A 20 -38.64 -27.12 -47.92
CA ALA A 20 -37.85 -25.88 -47.82
C ALA A 20 -36.30 -25.93 -47.90
N THR A 21 -35.79 -26.27 -49.08
CA THR A 21 -34.69 -25.52 -49.71
C THR A 21 -35.22 -24.21 -50.28
N GLY A 22 -34.87 -23.07 -49.69
CA GLY A 22 -35.14 -21.73 -50.25
C GLY A 22 -34.96 -20.61 -49.23
N GLY A 23 -33.78 -19.96 -49.23
CA GLY A 23 -33.55 -18.73 -48.46
C GLY A 23 -32.16 -18.61 -47.82
N LEU A 24 -31.08 -18.67 -48.62
CA LEU A 24 -29.76 -18.19 -48.22
C LEU A 24 -29.77 -16.64 -48.14
N ALA A 25 -28.99 -16.10 -47.20
CA ALA A 25 -28.65 -14.68 -46.98
C ALA A 25 -29.53 -13.87 -46.01
N LEU A 26 -29.56 -14.28 -44.74
CA LEU A 26 -29.69 -13.34 -43.63
C LEU A 26 -28.34 -13.24 -42.93
N GLY A 27 -27.80 -12.03 -42.93
CA GLY A 27 -26.40 -11.72 -42.67
C GLY A 27 -25.83 -12.31 -41.39
N PHE A 28 -24.74 -13.06 -41.55
CA PHE A 28 -23.69 -13.07 -40.55
C PHE A 28 -23.20 -11.63 -40.37
N ARG A 29 -23.77 -10.91 -39.41
CA ARG A 29 -23.05 -9.80 -38.80
C ARG A 29 -21.94 -10.47 -37.98
N PRO A 30 -20.66 -10.35 -38.36
CA PRO A 30 -19.62 -10.73 -37.42
C PRO A 30 -19.92 -9.95 -36.14
N TYR A 31 -19.93 -10.65 -35.01
CA TYR A 31 -19.68 -10.00 -33.73
C TYR A 31 -18.32 -9.32 -33.91
N SER A 32 -18.32 -8.06 -34.34
CA SER A 32 -17.23 -7.17 -34.03
C SER A 32 -17.22 -7.20 -32.52
N SER A 33 -16.25 -7.90 -31.92
CA SER A 33 -15.75 -7.50 -30.63
C SER A 33 -15.45 -6.02 -30.81
N LEU A 34 -16.35 -5.17 -30.34
CA LEU A 34 -16.03 -3.79 -30.04
C LEU A 34 -14.92 -3.93 -29.02
N SER A 35 -13.68 -3.93 -29.51
CA SER A 35 -12.50 -3.72 -28.72
C SER A 35 -12.84 -2.51 -27.88
N GLN A 36 -13.08 -2.70 -26.59
CA GLN A 36 -13.30 -1.55 -25.72
C GLN A 36 -12.12 -0.61 -25.97
N PRO A 37 -12.35 0.70 -26.12
CA PRO A 37 -11.27 1.64 -26.31
C PRO A 37 -10.23 1.34 -25.24
N PHE A 38 -9.00 1.07 -25.67
CA PHE A 38 -7.94 0.59 -24.80
C PHE A 38 -7.64 1.68 -23.77
N ARG A 39 -8.29 1.61 -22.60
CA ARG A 39 -8.14 2.63 -21.56
C ARG A 39 -6.73 2.53 -21.02
N VAL A 40 -6.01 3.63 -21.08
CA VAL A 40 -4.73 3.80 -20.40
C VAL A 40 -5.00 4.38 -19.02
N TRP A 41 -4.65 3.64 -17.98
CA TRP A 41 -4.77 4.08 -16.59
C TRP A 41 -3.60 4.97 -16.20
N LYS A 42 -3.85 6.03 -15.45
CA LYS A 42 -2.82 6.89 -14.86
C LYS A 42 -2.79 6.67 -13.36
N MET A 43 -1.69 6.12 -12.85
CA MET A 43 -1.48 5.92 -11.43
C MET A 43 -0.44 6.92 -10.93
N GLY A 44 -0.81 7.74 -9.94
CA GLY A 44 0.16 8.50 -9.17
C GLY A 44 0.85 7.60 -8.16
N PHE A 45 2.17 7.72 -8.04
CA PHE A 45 2.95 7.03 -7.02
C PHE A 45 3.75 8.06 -6.22
N LEU A 46 3.29 8.34 -5.00
CA LEU A 46 3.84 9.36 -4.12
C LEU A 46 4.63 8.69 -2.98
N ALA A 47 5.96 8.82 -3.01
CA ALA A 47 6.84 8.11 -2.09
C ALA A 47 8.04 8.96 -1.66
N HIS A 48 8.81 8.46 -0.71
CA HIS A 48 10.01 9.15 -0.25
C HIS A 48 11.15 9.04 -1.26
N GLY A 49 11.35 7.86 -1.86
CA GLY A 49 12.35 7.65 -2.90
C GLY A 49 12.01 6.46 -3.77
N ASN A 50 12.90 6.16 -4.71
CA ASN A 50 12.78 4.96 -5.53
C ASN A 50 13.22 3.73 -4.74
N GLU A 51 12.24 3.08 -4.10
CA GLU A 51 12.48 1.96 -3.20
C GLU A 51 12.08 0.63 -3.85
N ILE A 52 13.06 -0.28 -4.00
CA ILE A 52 12.85 -1.64 -4.55
C ILE A 52 11.79 -2.44 -3.78
N PHE A 53 11.52 -2.06 -2.53
CA PHE A 53 10.50 -2.66 -1.68
C PHE A 53 9.09 -2.62 -2.32
N TYR A 54 8.82 -1.66 -3.20
CA TYR A 54 7.54 -1.56 -3.90
C TYR A 54 7.51 -2.27 -5.25
N GLN A 55 8.60 -2.91 -5.70
CA GLN A 55 8.60 -3.70 -6.93
C GLN A 55 7.50 -4.79 -6.95
N PRO A 56 7.24 -5.54 -5.86
CA PRO A 56 6.17 -6.53 -5.83
C PRO A 56 4.77 -5.97 -6.11
N LEU A 57 4.52 -4.68 -5.81
CA LEU A 57 3.27 -4.01 -6.16
C LEU A 57 3.13 -3.94 -7.70
N PHE A 58 4.19 -3.50 -8.38
CA PHE A 58 4.20 -3.36 -9.84
C PHE A 58 4.15 -4.73 -10.54
N ASP A 59 4.88 -5.71 -10.01
CA ASP A 59 4.84 -7.08 -10.51
C ASP A 59 3.42 -7.65 -10.41
N ARG A 60 2.75 -7.45 -9.27
CA ARG A 60 1.37 -7.91 -9.08
C ARG A 60 0.39 -7.16 -9.96
N LEU A 61 0.57 -5.85 -10.19
CA LEU A 61 -0.24 -5.08 -11.14
C LEU A 61 -0.11 -5.66 -12.56
N LYS A 62 1.12 -6.00 -12.99
CA LYS A 62 1.38 -6.62 -14.28
C LYS A 62 0.71 -7.99 -14.41
N GLU A 63 0.79 -8.84 -13.37
CA GLU A 63 0.08 -10.13 -13.34
C GLU A 63 -1.45 -9.98 -13.46
N LEU A 64 -2.00 -8.88 -12.93
CA LEU A 64 -3.41 -8.53 -13.03
C LEU A 64 -3.77 -7.84 -14.36
N GLY A 65 -2.79 -7.68 -15.26
CA GLY A 65 -2.97 -7.10 -16.59
C GLY A 65 -2.78 -5.59 -16.67
N TYR A 66 -2.29 -4.93 -15.61
CA TYR A 66 -1.91 -3.51 -15.61
C TYR A 66 -0.40 -3.38 -15.78
N GLU A 67 0.04 -3.18 -17.02
CA GLU A 67 1.44 -3.16 -17.39
C GLU A 67 1.86 -1.74 -17.80
N GLU A 68 2.90 -1.25 -17.13
CA GLU A 68 3.47 0.07 -17.41
C GLU A 68 4.01 0.14 -18.85
N GLY A 69 3.72 1.25 -19.54
CA GLY A 69 4.10 1.45 -20.95
C GLY A 69 3.19 0.74 -21.95
N ARG A 70 2.24 -0.08 -21.47
CA ARG A 70 1.19 -0.70 -22.29
C ARG A 70 -0.16 -0.06 -22.01
N ASN A 71 -0.73 -0.30 -20.83
CA ASN A 71 -2.05 0.21 -20.43
C ASN A 71 -2.04 0.92 -19.06
N LEU A 72 -0.86 1.14 -18.50
CA LEU A 72 -0.65 1.89 -17.27
C LEU A 72 0.46 2.93 -17.50
N ILE A 73 0.22 4.16 -17.06
CA ILE A 73 1.22 5.22 -16.91
C ILE A 73 1.39 5.43 -15.41
N VAL A 74 2.64 5.40 -14.94
CA VAL A 74 2.95 5.63 -13.53
C VAL A 74 3.64 6.98 -13.36
N GLU A 75 2.89 7.94 -12.82
CA GLU A 75 3.40 9.26 -12.44
C GLU A 75 4.09 9.18 -11.09
N ARG A 76 5.41 8.96 -11.11
CA ARG A 76 6.23 8.90 -9.89
C ARG A 76 6.54 10.29 -9.38
N ARG A 77 6.39 10.50 -8.07
CA ARG A 77 6.81 11.71 -7.35
C ARG A 77 7.53 11.31 -6.07
N TYR A 78 8.80 11.70 -5.98
CA TYR A 78 9.67 11.35 -4.86
C TYR A 78 10.03 12.60 -4.06
N ALA A 79 9.91 12.49 -2.74
CA ALA A 79 10.24 13.57 -1.81
C ALA A 79 11.73 13.64 -1.43
N GLU A 80 12.52 12.62 -1.79
CA GLU A 80 13.98 12.50 -1.61
C GLU A 80 14.44 12.83 -0.18
N GLY A 81 13.81 12.29 0.87
CA GLY A 81 14.17 12.68 2.24
C GLY A 81 13.24 13.70 2.88
N HIS A 82 12.56 14.54 2.09
CA HIS A 82 12.00 15.79 2.58
C HIS A 82 10.46 15.77 2.68
N ALA A 83 9.94 15.47 3.86
CA ALA A 83 8.50 15.30 4.09
C ALA A 83 7.64 16.54 3.72
N ASP A 84 8.21 17.74 3.79
CA ASP A 84 7.57 19.01 3.42
C ASP A 84 7.23 19.10 1.93
N ARG A 85 7.97 18.39 1.06
CA ARG A 85 7.70 18.35 -0.39
C ARG A 85 6.41 17.63 -0.76
N PHE A 86 5.91 16.73 0.10
CA PHE A 86 4.74 15.91 -0.22
C PHE A 86 3.50 16.73 -0.55
N GLN A 87 3.31 17.89 0.09
CA GLN A 87 2.15 18.75 -0.21
C GLN A 87 2.13 19.23 -1.66
N GLN A 88 3.28 19.66 -2.18
CA GLN A 88 3.39 20.15 -3.55
C GLN A 88 3.29 18.98 -4.55
N LEU A 89 4.00 17.88 -4.29
CA LEU A 89 3.97 16.69 -5.13
C LEU A 89 2.58 16.06 -5.25
N ALA A 90 1.80 16.06 -4.16
CA ALA A 90 0.42 15.60 -4.18
C ALA A 90 -0.46 16.47 -5.09
N LYS A 91 -0.32 17.80 -5.03
CA LYS A 91 -1.06 18.73 -5.91
C LYS A 91 -0.73 18.50 -7.38
N GLU A 92 0.53 18.23 -7.70
CA GLU A 92 0.94 17.91 -9.07
C GLU A 92 0.25 16.65 -9.59
N LEU A 93 0.16 15.59 -8.78
CA LEU A 93 -0.55 14.36 -9.18
C LEU A 93 -2.05 14.62 -9.43
N VAL A 94 -2.68 15.46 -8.61
CA VAL A 94 -4.07 15.88 -8.84
C VAL A 94 -4.20 16.65 -10.15
N GLN A 95 -3.29 17.58 -10.43
CA GLN A 95 -3.27 18.37 -11.68
C GLN A 95 -3.02 17.51 -12.93
N GLN A 96 -2.29 16.40 -12.80
CA GLN A 96 -2.08 15.42 -13.87
C GLN A 96 -3.32 14.55 -14.16
N ASN A 97 -4.39 14.71 -13.37
CA ASN A 97 -5.65 13.95 -13.48
C ASN A 97 -5.38 12.43 -13.46
N VAL A 98 -4.61 11.97 -12.47
CA VAL A 98 -4.42 10.54 -12.24
C VAL A 98 -5.73 9.88 -11.79
N ASP A 99 -5.92 8.62 -12.17
CA ASP A 99 -7.10 7.83 -11.81
C ASP A 99 -7.07 7.33 -10.36
N ILE A 100 -5.86 7.13 -9.81
CA ILE A 100 -5.61 6.61 -8.46
C ILE A 100 -4.26 7.10 -7.96
N ILE A 101 -4.12 7.31 -6.65
CA ILE A 101 -2.83 7.67 -6.02
C ILE A 101 -2.43 6.57 -5.04
N ILE A 102 -1.28 5.96 -5.27
CA ILE A 102 -0.61 5.12 -4.28
C ILE A 102 0.29 6.00 -3.44
N VAL A 103 0.12 5.95 -2.13
CA VAL A 103 0.92 6.72 -1.18
C VAL A 103 1.76 5.80 -0.32
N VAL A 104 3.04 6.15 -0.23
CA VAL A 104 4.05 5.44 0.54
C VAL A 104 4.53 6.41 1.61
N THR A 105 4.34 6.04 2.88
CA THR A 105 4.48 6.84 4.12
C THR A 105 3.22 7.60 4.58
N THR A 106 3.11 7.80 5.90
CA THR A 106 2.02 8.57 6.52
C THR A 106 2.00 10.04 6.08
N PRO A 107 3.13 10.78 6.00
CA PRO A 107 3.13 12.15 5.48
C PRO A 107 2.61 12.26 4.04
N ALA A 108 2.98 11.31 3.16
CA ALA A 108 2.47 11.26 1.79
C ALA A 108 0.95 11.03 1.76
N ALA A 109 0.42 10.14 2.61
CA ALA A 109 -1.00 9.88 2.71
C ALA A 109 -1.80 11.11 3.18
N LEU A 110 -1.30 11.82 4.19
CA LEU A 110 -1.91 13.05 4.68
C LEU A 110 -1.88 14.16 3.61
N ALA A 111 -0.76 14.31 2.90
CA ALA A 111 -0.64 15.27 1.81
C ALA A 111 -1.63 14.98 0.66
N ALA A 112 -1.73 13.73 0.22
CA ALA A 112 -2.68 13.33 -0.82
C ALA A 112 -4.13 13.53 -0.38
N LYS A 113 -4.48 13.11 0.86
CA LYS A 113 -5.81 13.30 1.45
C LYS A 113 -6.22 14.78 1.48
N ASN A 114 -5.29 15.67 1.76
CA ASN A 114 -5.54 17.11 1.76
C ASN A 114 -5.63 17.70 0.34
N ALA A 115 -4.98 17.08 -0.64
CA ALA A 115 -4.95 17.56 -2.02
C ALA A 115 -6.22 17.16 -2.82
N THR A 116 -6.90 16.07 -2.44
CA THR A 116 -8.09 15.60 -3.16
C THR A 116 -9.03 14.77 -2.29
N THR A 117 -10.32 14.97 -2.47
CA THR A 117 -11.41 14.19 -1.86
C THR A 117 -12.08 13.21 -2.84
N THR A 118 -11.67 13.20 -4.12
CA THR A 118 -12.35 12.47 -5.20
C THR A 118 -11.48 11.39 -5.82
N ILE A 119 -10.18 11.61 -5.99
CA ILE A 119 -9.28 10.60 -6.54
C ILE A 119 -9.03 9.54 -5.46
N PRO A 120 -9.27 8.24 -5.71
CA PRO A 120 -8.99 7.20 -4.74
C PRO A 120 -7.51 7.20 -4.33
N ILE A 121 -7.26 7.11 -3.02
CA ILE A 121 -5.92 7.04 -2.44
C ILE A 121 -5.76 5.68 -1.77
N VAL A 122 -4.70 4.96 -2.10
CA VAL A 122 -4.39 3.65 -1.51
C VAL A 122 -3.03 3.69 -0.83
N PHE A 123 -3.00 3.35 0.46
CA PHE A 123 -1.76 3.12 1.20
C PHE A 123 -1.51 1.61 1.31
N PRO A 124 -0.39 1.06 0.82
CA PRO A 124 -0.12 -0.37 0.94
C PRO A 124 -0.02 -0.81 2.40
N ASN A 125 0.73 -0.05 3.22
CA ASN A 125 1.03 -0.35 4.61
C ASN A 125 1.17 0.95 5.41
N ALA A 126 0.09 1.45 6.02
CA ALA A 126 0.15 2.62 6.89
C ALA A 126 0.30 2.19 8.36
N ILE A 127 1.19 2.87 9.08
CA ILE A 127 1.37 2.66 10.52
C ILE A 127 0.32 3.50 11.26
N ASN A 128 -0.51 2.83 12.07
CA ASN A 128 -1.57 3.45 12.89
C ASN A 128 -2.41 4.50 12.11
N PRO A 129 -3.06 4.13 10.99
CA PRO A 129 -3.70 5.09 10.09
C PRO A 129 -4.91 5.80 10.72
N VAL A 130 -5.48 5.26 11.80
CA VAL A 130 -6.57 5.91 12.56
C VAL A 130 -5.99 7.00 13.46
N GLU A 131 -5.00 6.65 14.27
CA GLU A 131 -4.34 7.53 15.24
C GLU A 131 -3.56 8.66 14.57
N THR A 132 -3.05 8.41 13.36
CA THR A 132 -2.39 9.43 12.53
C THR A 132 -3.37 10.28 11.72
N GLY A 133 -4.67 10.01 11.81
CA GLY A 133 -5.71 10.78 11.13
C GLY A 133 -5.78 10.57 9.62
N VAL A 134 -5.13 9.53 9.08
CA VAL A 134 -5.23 9.17 7.66
C VAL A 134 -6.65 8.69 7.35
N VAL A 135 -7.24 7.85 8.20
CA VAL A 135 -8.63 7.38 8.10
C VAL A 135 -9.37 7.53 9.42
N ALA A 136 -10.70 7.58 9.39
CA ALA A 136 -11.50 7.67 10.62
C ALA A 136 -11.61 6.31 11.35
N SER A 137 -11.66 5.21 10.61
CA SER A 137 -11.67 3.84 11.14
C SER A 137 -11.15 2.85 10.10
N LEU A 138 -10.75 1.65 10.53
CA LEU A 138 -10.25 0.62 9.61
C LEU A 138 -11.37 -0.02 8.77
N GLY A 139 -12.53 -0.29 9.37
CA GLY A 139 -13.67 -0.88 8.66
C GLY A 139 -14.43 0.10 7.77
N HIS A 140 -14.43 1.38 8.16
CA HIS A 140 -15.13 2.46 7.46
C HIS A 140 -14.26 3.73 7.44
N PRO A 141 -13.37 3.88 6.44
CA PRO A 141 -12.41 4.99 6.40
C PRO A 141 -13.03 6.40 6.39
N GLY A 142 -14.27 6.54 5.91
CA GLY A 142 -15.02 7.81 5.90
C GLY A 142 -14.51 8.86 4.89
N CYS A 143 -13.58 8.49 4.01
CA CYS A 143 -13.01 9.34 2.97
C CYS A 143 -12.58 8.50 1.75
N ASN A 144 -11.99 9.13 0.73
CA ASN A 144 -11.45 8.48 -0.48
C ASN A 144 -10.13 7.72 -0.24
N VAL A 145 -9.79 7.39 1.00
CA VAL A 145 -8.52 6.76 1.38
C VAL A 145 -8.77 5.35 1.92
N THR A 146 -8.02 4.36 1.46
CA THR A 146 -8.08 2.96 1.92
C THR A 146 -6.71 2.28 1.89
N GLY A 147 -6.58 1.07 2.44
CA GLY A 147 -5.32 0.34 2.40
C GLY A 147 -5.07 -0.65 3.54
N GLY A 148 -3.82 -1.11 3.65
CA GLY A 148 -3.36 -1.99 4.72
C GLY A 148 -2.86 -1.22 5.95
N ALA A 149 -3.13 -1.74 7.16
CA ALA A 149 -2.75 -1.11 8.42
C ALA A 149 -1.77 -1.98 9.23
N ILE A 150 -0.78 -1.34 9.83
CA ILE A 150 0.17 -1.97 10.76
C ILE A 150 -0.01 -1.31 12.14
N PRO A 151 -0.59 -2.01 13.14
CA PRO A 151 -0.64 -1.52 14.52
C PRO A 151 0.72 -1.70 15.21
N THR A 152 1.24 -0.66 15.89
CA THR A 152 2.61 -0.73 16.46
C THR A 152 2.70 -0.80 17.98
N ALA A 153 1.66 -0.43 18.74
CA ALA A 153 1.75 -0.33 20.20
C ALA A 153 2.15 -1.66 20.88
N GLU A 154 1.49 -2.77 20.51
CA GLU A 154 1.81 -4.10 21.02
C GLU A 154 3.21 -4.57 20.60
N LEU A 155 3.62 -4.20 19.38
CA LEU A 155 4.94 -4.55 18.84
C LEU A 155 6.07 -3.84 19.58
N SER A 156 5.88 -2.57 19.95
CA SER A 156 6.88 -1.79 20.69
C SER A 156 7.20 -2.40 22.06
N ALA A 157 6.18 -2.74 22.84
CA ALA A 157 6.37 -3.40 24.12
C ALA A 157 7.04 -4.76 23.96
N LYS A 158 6.56 -5.58 23.01
CA LYS A 158 7.08 -6.92 22.82
C LYS A 158 8.55 -6.95 22.41
N ARG A 159 8.97 -6.01 21.55
CA ARG A 159 10.39 -5.88 21.13
C ARG A 159 11.30 -5.57 22.31
N LEU A 160 10.89 -4.68 23.22
CA LEU A 160 11.68 -4.37 24.43
C LEU A 160 11.72 -5.54 25.42
N GLU A 161 10.62 -6.28 25.59
CA GLU A 161 10.62 -7.50 26.41
C GLU A 161 11.63 -8.52 25.89
N LEU A 162 11.63 -8.77 24.57
CA LEU A 162 12.56 -9.69 23.93
C LEU A 162 14.01 -9.22 24.09
N LEU A 163 14.28 -7.92 23.90
CA LEU A 163 15.61 -7.35 24.15
C LEU A 163 16.05 -7.56 25.61
N LYS A 164 15.16 -7.37 26.58
CA LYS A 164 15.46 -7.59 28.01
C LYS A 164 15.69 -9.07 28.34
N GLN A 165 15.03 -9.99 27.64
CA GLN A 165 15.30 -11.43 27.78
C GLN A 165 16.69 -11.81 27.25
N MET A 166 17.11 -11.21 26.13
CA MET A 166 18.43 -11.45 25.54
C MET A 166 19.56 -10.73 26.30
N MET A 167 19.27 -9.56 26.84
CA MET A 167 20.19 -8.71 27.62
C MET A 167 19.57 -8.36 28.97
N PRO A 168 19.65 -9.26 29.97
CA PRO A 168 19.02 -9.05 31.28
C PRO A 168 19.44 -7.75 31.99
N ASP A 169 20.68 -7.29 31.76
CA ASP A 169 21.23 -6.07 32.35
C ASP A 169 20.94 -4.79 31.55
N LEU A 170 20.13 -4.89 30.48
CA LEU A 170 19.72 -3.73 29.68
C LEU A 170 18.96 -2.72 30.55
N SER A 171 19.53 -1.55 30.74
CA SER A 171 18.95 -0.47 31.56
C SER A 171 18.89 0.86 30.81
N GLN A 172 19.63 0.98 29.70
CA GLN A 172 19.65 2.17 28.87
C GLN A 172 19.83 1.87 27.39
N GLY A 173 19.31 2.74 26.53
CA GLY A 173 19.48 2.66 25.09
C GLY A 173 19.21 3.99 24.40
N ILE A 174 19.54 4.07 23.13
CA ILE A 174 19.21 5.23 22.29
C ILE A 174 18.21 4.80 21.23
N VAL A 175 17.27 5.69 20.93
CA VAL A 175 16.26 5.48 19.89
C VAL A 175 16.49 6.46 18.75
N LEU A 176 16.86 5.95 17.58
CA LEU A 176 16.95 6.75 16.37
C LEU A 176 15.55 6.85 15.74
N TRP A 177 15.03 8.08 15.59
CA TRP A 177 13.66 8.30 15.12
C TRP A 177 13.53 9.57 14.28
N ASN A 178 12.58 9.52 13.34
CA ASN A 178 12.21 10.67 12.52
C ASN A 178 10.92 11.33 13.02
N GLU A 179 11.07 12.45 13.73
CA GLU A 179 9.93 13.21 14.26
C GLU A 179 9.05 13.83 13.15
N ALA A 180 9.58 14.02 11.93
CA ALA A 180 8.78 14.53 10.80
C ALA A 180 7.71 13.52 10.34
N ASN A 181 7.77 12.26 10.80
CA ASN A 181 6.77 11.24 10.53
C ASN A 181 5.87 11.01 11.76
N PRO A 182 4.59 11.45 11.74
CA PRO A 182 3.69 11.32 12.89
C PRO A 182 3.50 9.88 13.38
N SER A 183 3.60 8.90 12.48
CA SER A 183 3.47 7.48 12.85
C SER A 183 4.64 6.98 13.70
N VAL A 184 5.84 7.48 13.42
CA VAL A 184 7.05 7.19 14.20
C VAL A 184 6.97 7.88 15.56
N SER A 185 6.39 9.08 15.63
CA SER A 185 6.18 9.79 16.90
C SER A 185 5.23 9.06 17.85
N LEU A 186 4.17 8.45 17.32
CA LEU A 186 3.30 7.57 18.10
C LEU A 186 4.04 6.34 18.59
N GLY A 187 4.78 5.67 17.68
CA GLY A 187 5.58 4.51 18.05
C GLY A 187 6.64 4.82 19.11
N TRP A 188 7.29 5.99 19.05
CA TRP A 188 8.23 6.45 20.06
C TRP A 188 7.56 6.61 21.43
N ARG A 189 6.38 7.24 21.49
CA ARG A 189 5.62 7.35 22.74
C ARG A 189 5.32 5.98 23.35
N ASP A 190 4.89 5.03 22.53
CA ASP A 190 4.55 3.67 22.98
C ASP A 190 5.80 2.91 23.46
N THR A 191 6.92 3.04 22.75
CA THR A 191 8.22 2.47 23.16
C THR A 191 8.75 3.11 24.43
N GLN A 192 8.59 4.42 24.62
CA GLN A 192 9.00 5.09 25.85
C GLN A 192 8.18 4.59 27.05
N ASN A 193 6.87 4.41 26.88
CA ASN A 193 6.00 3.86 27.93
C ASN A 193 6.40 2.43 28.30
N ALA A 194 6.67 1.58 27.31
CA ALA A 194 7.15 0.22 27.54
C ALA A 194 8.54 0.19 28.21
N GLY A 195 9.45 1.11 27.83
CA GLY A 195 10.75 1.27 28.48
C GLY A 195 10.62 1.58 29.97
N ARG A 196 9.73 2.51 30.35
CA ARG A 196 9.45 2.82 31.76
C ARG A 196 8.96 1.60 32.54
N ALA A 197 8.04 0.82 31.96
CA ALA A 197 7.51 -0.40 32.58
C ALA A 197 8.60 -1.46 32.82
N LEU A 198 9.58 -1.55 31.92
CA LEU A 198 10.70 -2.50 31.98
C LEU A 198 11.96 -1.94 32.67
N ARG A 199 11.89 -0.69 33.19
CA ARG A 199 13.03 0.03 33.79
C ARG A 199 14.22 0.20 32.83
N ILE A 200 13.93 0.46 31.57
CA ILE A 200 14.89 0.79 30.52
C ILE A 200 14.73 2.28 30.17
N VAL A 201 15.77 3.07 30.38
CA VAL A 201 15.81 4.48 29.97
C VAL A 201 16.17 4.56 28.49
N LEU A 202 15.32 5.20 27.70
CA LEU A 202 15.54 5.36 26.26
C LEU A 202 15.71 6.84 25.94
N ASP A 203 16.86 7.19 25.38
CA ASP A 203 17.18 8.54 24.93
C ASP A 203 16.80 8.70 23.45
N PRO A 204 15.94 9.65 23.07
CA PRO A 204 15.63 9.89 21.67
C PRO A 204 16.78 10.59 20.95
N GLN A 205 17.15 10.10 19.78
CA GLN A 205 18.02 10.77 18.81
C GLN A 205 17.29 11.02 17.51
N ARG A 206 17.13 12.30 17.18
CA ARG A 206 16.33 12.75 16.05
C ARG A 206 17.15 12.70 14.75
N VAL A 207 16.52 12.19 13.69
CA VAL A 207 16.97 12.30 12.29
C VAL A 207 15.79 12.68 11.42
N ARG A 208 15.80 13.88 10.83
CA ARG A 208 14.72 14.39 9.98
C ARG A 208 15.08 14.36 8.50
N GLU A 209 16.36 14.50 8.21
CA GLU A 209 16.91 14.59 6.87
C GLU A 209 18.27 13.88 6.79
N PRO A 210 18.77 13.56 5.58
CA PRO A 210 20.02 12.84 5.42
C PRO A 210 21.22 13.48 6.13
N ALA A 211 21.27 14.81 6.22
CA ALA A 211 22.36 15.54 6.87
C ALA A 211 22.44 15.30 8.40
N ASP A 212 21.36 14.81 9.03
CA ASP A 212 21.33 14.58 10.47
C ASP A 212 22.09 13.31 10.91
N PHE A 213 22.37 12.38 9.99
CA PHE A 213 23.00 11.09 10.32
C PHE A 213 24.43 11.24 10.83
N GLY A 214 25.27 12.05 10.19
CA GLY A 214 26.66 12.28 10.63
C GLY A 214 26.77 12.74 12.09
N PRO A 215 26.08 13.82 12.49
CA PRO A 215 26.01 14.24 13.89
C PRO A 215 25.41 13.18 14.83
N ALA A 216 24.40 12.43 14.38
CA ALA A 216 23.80 11.37 15.18
C ALA A 216 24.78 10.22 15.47
N PHE A 217 25.56 9.78 14.47
CA PHE A 217 26.59 8.76 14.63
C PHE A 217 27.73 9.23 15.52
N ALA A 218 28.17 10.49 15.38
CA ALA A 218 29.19 11.05 16.27
C ALA A 218 28.75 11.02 17.74
N MET A 219 27.47 11.34 18.02
CA MET A 219 26.91 11.25 19.37
C MET A 219 26.80 9.79 19.85
N LEU A 220 26.34 8.88 19.00
CA LEU A 220 26.25 7.46 19.33
C LEU A 220 27.63 6.88 19.70
N ALA A 221 28.68 7.26 18.98
CA ALA A 221 30.06 6.83 19.22
C ALA A 221 30.60 7.35 20.56
N GLN A 222 30.18 8.56 20.94
CA GLN A 222 30.52 9.18 22.23
C GLN A 222 29.77 8.53 23.40
N LYS A 223 28.45 8.33 23.26
CA LYS A 223 27.59 7.80 24.34
C LYS A 223 27.75 6.30 24.56
N ARG A 224 28.09 5.52 23.53
CA ARG A 224 28.21 4.06 23.56
C ARG A 224 27.01 3.38 24.25
N PRO A 225 25.79 3.53 23.73
CA PRO A 225 24.60 2.94 24.34
C PRO A 225 24.68 1.41 24.34
N GLN A 226 23.98 0.76 25.28
CA GLN A 226 23.89 -0.71 25.30
C GLN A 226 23.12 -1.25 24.09
N VAL A 227 22.16 -0.47 23.59
CA VAL A 227 21.35 -0.80 22.41
C VAL A 227 20.99 0.46 21.65
N ILE A 228 20.91 0.33 20.33
CA ILE A 228 20.31 1.33 19.43
C ILE A 228 19.03 0.72 18.87
N ILE A 229 17.90 1.41 19.07
CA ILE A 229 16.62 1.03 18.50
C ILE A 229 16.33 1.99 17.36
N VAL A 230 16.20 1.47 16.15
CA VAL A 230 15.94 2.29 14.96
C VAL A 230 14.47 2.16 14.62
N PHE A 231 13.75 3.27 14.63
CA PHE A 231 12.39 3.30 14.09
C PHE A 231 12.44 3.23 12.57
N GLN A 232 11.74 2.25 12.03
CA GLN A 232 11.63 2.08 10.59
C GLN A 232 10.76 3.20 10.01
N ASP A 233 11.35 3.97 9.13
CA ASP A 233 10.65 4.86 8.21
C ASP A 233 11.44 4.95 6.91
N ALA A 234 10.98 5.75 5.95
CA ALA A 234 11.64 5.81 4.66
C ALA A 234 13.06 6.36 4.74
N LEU A 235 13.32 7.33 5.63
CA LEU A 235 14.64 7.90 5.82
C LEU A 235 15.62 6.87 6.40
N THR A 236 15.24 6.19 7.49
CA THR A 236 16.10 5.18 8.11
C THR A 236 16.26 3.93 7.24
N LEU A 237 15.29 3.59 6.39
CA LEU A 237 15.42 2.50 5.41
C LEU A 237 16.37 2.81 4.27
N GLN A 238 16.38 4.06 3.79
CA GLN A 238 17.29 4.52 2.73
C GLN A 238 18.74 4.55 3.22
N HIS A 239 18.94 4.92 4.48
CA HIS A 239 20.26 4.98 5.13
C HIS A 239 20.59 3.73 5.96
N ARG A 240 19.87 2.62 5.77
CA ARG A 240 20.02 1.42 6.62
C ARG A 240 21.44 0.85 6.61
N ASP A 241 22.13 0.92 5.47
CA ASP A 241 23.48 0.36 5.33
C ASP A 241 24.45 1.22 6.16
N GLU A 242 24.33 2.56 6.10
CA GLU A 242 25.08 3.50 6.95
C GLU A 242 24.79 3.30 8.45
N ILE A 243 23.54 3.00 8.81
CA ILE A 243 23.13 2.73 10.19
C ILE A 243 23.67 1.37 10.69
N ILE A 244 23.74 0.35 9.83
CA ILE A 244 24.21 -1.00 10.18
C ILE A 244 25.74 -1.03 10.26
N ASP A 245 26.43 -0.30 9.39
CA ASP A 245 27.89 -0.25 9.33
C ASP A 245 28.53 0.61 10.43
N PHE A 246 27.72 1.40 11.15
CA PHE A 246 28.12 2.18 12.32
C PHE A 246 28.38 1.32 13.56
#